data_AF-A0A4Y3VSN5-F1
#
_entry.id   AF-A0A4Y3VSN5-F1
#
_cell.length_a   1.000
_cell.length_b   1.000
_cell.length_c   1.000
_cell.angle_alpha   90.00
_cell.angle_beta   90.00
_cell.angle_gamma   90.00
#
_symmetry.space_group_name_H-M   'P 1'
#
loop_
_entity.id
_entity.type
_entity.pdbx_description
1 polymer ?
#
loop_
_entity_poly.entity_id
_entity_poly.type
_entity_poly.pdbx_seq_one_letter_code
_entity_poly.pdbx_strand_id
1 'polypeptide(L)'
;MPRLRQVWSHFRELPRTGADVMSHGDLIPGNVLVTGDRLSGVLDTGGFGPADPALDLVSAWHLLQPGPREVLRRTLVCDDLE
;
A
#
# COMPACT_ATOMS: atom_id res chain seq x y z
N MET A 1 -4.82 4.68 25.42
CA MET A 1 -3.98 5.44 24.46
C MET A 1 -4.77 6.57 23.81
N PRO A 2 -4.99 7.72 24.49
CA PRO A 2 -5.76 8.84 23.95
C PRO A 2 -5.21 9.37 22.62
N ARG A 3 -3.89 9.48 22.48
CA ARG A 3 -3.22 9.96 21.25
C ARG A 3 -3.50 9.07 20.03
N LEU A 4 -3.41 7.75 20.17
CA LEU A 4 -3.70 6.82 19.06
C LEU A 4 -5.16 6.90 18.63
N ARG A 5 -6.10 7.05 19.57
CA ARG A 5 -7.52 7.26 19.24
C ARG A 5 -7.74 8.57 18.48
N GLN A 6 -7.09 9.66 18.86
CA GLN A 6 -7.21 10.93 18.17
C GLN A 6 -6.68 10.86 16.72
N VAL A 7 -5.50 10.26 16.54
CA VAL A 7 -4.92 10.06 15.19
C VAL A 7 -5.83 9.17 14.34
N TRP A 8 -6.35 8.08 14.91
CA TRP A 8 -7.27 7.19 14.22
C TRP A 8 -8.58 7.89 13.82
N SER A 9 -9.18 8.68 14.72
CA SER A 9 -10.37 9.46 14.39
C SER A 9 -10.13 10.42 13.23
N HIS A 10 -8.97 11.08 13.20
CA HIS A 10 -8.60 11.98 12.10
C HIS A 10 -8.46 11.24 10.77
N PHE A 11 -7.75 10.10 10.75
CA PHE A 11 -7.56 9.32 9.51
C PHE A 11 -8.87 8.79 8.93
N ARG A 12 -9.87 8.48 9.77
CA ARG A 12 -11.20 8.05 9.32
C ARG A 12 -12.01 9.14 8.62
N GLU A 13 -11.65 10.40 8.81
CA GLU A 13 -12.33 11.56 8.22
C GLU A 13 -11.60 12.10 6.97
N LEU A 14 -10.45 11.51 6.59
CA LEU A 14 -9.73 11.93 5.39
C LEU A 14 -10.59 11.71 4.12
N PRO A 15 -10.56 12.65 3.17
CA PRO A 15 -11.31 12.51 1.93
C PRO A 15 -10.66 11.46 1.03
N ARG A 16 -11.47 10.86 0.15
CA ARG A 16 -10.97 10.00 -0.92
C ARG A 16 -10.38 10.84 -2.05
N THR A 17 -9.23 10.44 -2.56
CA THR A 17 -8.53 11.12 -3.68
C THR A 17 -8.91 10.59 -5.05
N GLY A 18 -9.51 9.40 -5.13
CA GLY A 18 -9.86 8.76 -6.40
C GLY A 18 -10.95 7.69 -6.30
N ALA A 19 -11.29 7.13 -7.47
CA ALA A 19 -12.15 5.97 -7.57
C ALA A 19 -11.44 4.72 -7.03
N ASP A 20 -12.22 3.70 -6.66
CA ASP A 20 -11.64 2.40 -6.34
C ASP A 20 -10.88 1.84 -7.54
N VAL A 21 -9.71 1.27 -7.27
CA VAL A 21 -8.83 0.61 -8.24
C VAL A 21 -8.68 -0.86 -7.87
N MET A 22 -8.25 -1.67 -8.84
CA MET A 22 -7.94 -3.08 -8.57
C MET A 22 -6.79 -3.17 -7.57
N SER A 23 -7.04 -3.83 -6.45
CA SER A 23 -6.09 -4.02 -5.35
C SER A 23 -5.96 -5.50 -5.01
N HIS A 24 -4.74 -5.90 -4.65
CA HIS A 24 -4.40 -7.21 -4.10
C HIS A 24 -4.99 -7.42 -2.70
N GLY A 25 -4.99 -6.38 -1.87
CA GLY A 25 -5.60 -6.37 -0.53
C GLY A 25 -4.76 -7.01 0.57
N ASP A 26 -3.81 -7.89 0.20
CA ASP A 26 -2.85 -8.52 1.11
C ASP A 26 -1.43 -8.61 0.53
N LEU A 27 -0.88 -7.50 0.02
CA LEU A 27 0.43 -7.48 -0.62
C LEU A 27 1.57 -7.46 0.42
N ILE A 28 1.80 -8.63 1.03
CA ILE A 28 2.84 -8.89 2.03
C ILE A 28 4.04 -9.64 1.42
N PRO A 29 5.21 -9.71 2.10
CA PRO A 29 6.41 -10.34 1.54
C PRO A 29 6.21 -11.80 1.14
N GLY A 30 5.37 -12.55 1.87
CA GLY A 30 5.05 -13.94 1.55
C GLY A 30 4.30 -14.12 0.23
N ASN A 31 3.62 -13.07 -0.26
CA ASN A 31 2.84 -13.10 -1.50
C ASN A 31 3.60 -12.50 -2.69
N VAL A 32 4.89 -12.16 -2.52
CA VAL A 32 5.71 -11.52 -3.56
C VAL A 32 6.84 -12.43 -3.98
N LEU A 33 6.92 -12.75 -5.27
CA LEU A 33 8.00 -13.54 -5.84
C LEU A 33 9.02 -12.62 -6.51
N VAL A 34 10.29 -12.81 -6.19
CA VAL A 34 11.41 -12.06 -6.77
C VAL A 34 12.39 -13.04 -7.40
N THR A 35 12.83 -12.72 -8.61
CA THR A 35 13.90 -13.45 -9.30
C THR A 35 15.01 -12.47 -9.63
N GLY A 36 16.18 -12.65 -8.99
CA GLY A 36 17.24 -11.65 -9.01
C GLY A 36 16.80 -10.37 -8.30
N ASP A 37 16.79 -9.25 -9.01
CA ASP A 37 16.38 -7.92 -8.55
C ASP A 37 14.99 -7.49 -9.07
N ARG A 38 14.22 -8.42 -9.64
CA ARG A 38 12.93 -8.13 -10.28
C ARG A 38 11.78 -8.93 -9.69
N LEU A 39 10.65 -8.25 -9.54
CA LEU A 39 9.35 -8.87 -9.28
C LEU A 39 9.04 -9.86 -10.42
N SER A 40 8.80 -11.12 -10.08
CA SER A 40 8.48 -12.19 -11.02
C SER A 40 7.06 -12.73 -10.88
N GLY A 41 6.36 -12.42 -9.79
CA GLY A 41 4.97 -12.78 -9.62
C GLY A 41 4.38 -12.35 -8.28
N VAL A 42 3.05 -12.51 -8.17
CA VAL A 42 2.29 -12.34 -6.94
C VAL A 42 1.45 -13.61 -6.69
N LEU A 43 1.33 -14.00 -5.43
CA LEU A 43 0.58 -15.18 -4.99
C LEU A 43 -0.71 -14.76 -4.27
N ASP A 44 -1.55 -15.73 -3.94
CA ASP A 44 -2.82 -15.51 -3.22
C ASP A 44 -3.74 -14.48 -3.88
N THR A 45 -3.91 -14.65 -5.20
CA THR A 45 -4.67 -13.73 -6.05
C THR A 45 -6.18 -13.92 -5.97
N GLY A 46 -6.68 -14.66 -4.98
CA GLY A 46 -8.11 -14.93 -4.82
C GLY A 46 -8.91 -13.73 -4.31
N GLY A 47 -8.22 -12.76 -3.69
CA GLY A 47 -8.82 -11.58 -3.05
C GLY A 47 -8.82 -10.30 -3.87
N PHE A 48 -8.39 -10.32 -5.14
CA PHE A 48 -8.35 -9.12 -5.97
C PHE A 48 -9.74 -8.46 -6.07
N GLY A 49 -9.79 -7.16 -5.87
CA GLY A 49 -11.06 -6.42 -5.92
C GLY A 49 -10.87 -4.90 -5.95
N PRO A 50 -11.96 -4.15 -6.17
CA PRO A 50 -11.95 -2.70 -6.09
C PRO A 50 -11.68 -2.25 -4.64
N ALA A 51 -10.69 -1.38 -4.45
CA ALA A 51 -10.40 -0.75 -3.17
C ALA A 51 -9.77 0.63 -3.35
N ASP A 52 -9.59 1.35 -2.23
CA ASP A 52 -8.85 2.59 -2.18
C ASP A 52 -7.42 2.43 -2.76
N PRO A 53 -6.93 3.34 -3.62
CA PRO A 53 -5.57 3.29 -4.15
C PRO A 53 -4.47 3.19 -3.08
N ALA A 54 -4.73 3.70 -1.87
CA ALA A 54 -3.83 3.62 -0.73
C ALA A 54 -3.59 2.19 -0.23
N LEU A 55 -4.54 1.26 -0.46
CA LEU A 55 -4.60 -0.01 0.27
C LEU A 55 -3.32 -0.85 0.11
N ASP A 56 -2.85 -1.03 -1.12
CA ASP A 56 -1.64 -1.85 -1.38
C ASP A 56 -0.33 -1.09 -1.13
N LEU A 57 -0.36 0.23 -0.91
CA LEU A 57 0.86 1.00 -0.63
C LEU A 57 1.49 0.62 0.71
N VAL A 58 0.72 0.01 1.62
CA VAL A 58 1.24 -0.58 2.87
C VAL A 58 2.36 -1.60 2.60
N SER A 59 2.35 -2.27 1.45
CA SER A 59 3.40 -3.20 1.03
C SER A 59 4.79 -2.55 1.03
N ALA A 60 4.88 -1.25 0.77
CA ALA A 60 6.14 -0.51 0.80
C ALA A 60 6.77 -0.45 2.21
N TRP A 61 5.96 -0.59 3.27
CA TRP A 61 6.46 -0.72 4.64
C TRP A 61 6.91 -2.13 4.96
N HIS A 62 6.29 -3.14 4.35
CA HIS A 62 6.68 -4.53 4.53
C HIS A 62 7.94 -4.92 3.73
N LEU A 63 8.09 -4.37 2.52
CA LEU A 63 9.10 -4.80 1.55
C LEU A 63 10.35 -3.90 1.53
N LEU A 64 10.19 -2.60 1.79
CA LEU A 64 11.21 -1.61 1.49
C LEU A 64 11.71 -0.88 2.74
N GLN A 65 13.01 -0.61 2.75
CA GLN A 65 13.63 0.34 3.67
C GLN A 65 13.27 1.79 3.27
N PRO A 66 13.52 2.80 4.15
CA PRO A 66 13.09 4.18 3.89
C PRO A 66 13.53 4.76 2.53
N GLY A 67 14.76 4.48 2.08
CA GLY A 67 15.27 4.99 0.79
C GLY A 67 14.48 4.50 -0.42
N PRO A 68 14.41 3.17 -0.67
CA PRO A 68 13.58 2.63 -1.77
C PRO A 68 12.09 2.96 -1.64
N ARG A 69 11.55 3.10 -0.42
CA ARG A 69 10.16 3.53 -0.22
C ARG A 69 9.90 4.92 -0.78
N GLU A 70 10.83 5.86 -0.60
CA GLU A 70 10.75 7.20 -1.19
C GLU A 70 10.81 7.15 -2.72
N VAL A 71 11.64 6.26 -3.29
CA VAL A 71 11.68 6.04 -4.74
C VAL A 71 10.35 5.52 -5.26
N LEU A 72 9.72 4.55 -4.56
CA LEU A 72 8.40 4.04 -4.92
C LEU A 72 7.34 5.14 -4.88
N ARG A 73 7.26 5.90 -3.79
CA ARG A 73 6.32 7.02 -3.63
C ARG A 73 6.42 8.01 -4.78
N ARG A 74 7.63 8.46 -5.11
CA ARG A 74 7.86 9.39 -6.23
C ARG A 74 7.52 8.78 -7.59
N THR A 75 7.78 7.49 -7.78
CA THR A 75 7.51 6.81 -9.06
C THR A 75 6.02 6.63 -9.30
N LEU A 76 5.26 6.33 -8.24
CA LEU A 76 3.80 6.19 -8.30
C LEU A 76 3.06 7.53 -8.26
N VAL A 77 3.75 8.61 -7.88
CA VAL A 77 3.17 9.95 -7.73
C VAL A 77 2.06 9.97 -6.67
N CYS A 78 2.22 9.16 -5.62
CA CYS A 78 1.28 9.11 -4.50
C CYS A 78 1.43 10.35 -3.61
N ASP A 79 0.31 10.91 -3.17
CA ASP A 79 0.30 12.06 -2.28
C ASP A 79 0.28 11.66 -0.79
N ASP A 80 -0.12 12.54 0.12
CA ASP A 80 -0.16 12.25 1.57
C ASP A 80 -1.47 11.59 2.02
N LEU A 81 -2.50 11.59 1.17
CA LEU A 81 -3.79 10.98 1.43
C LEU A 81 -3.84 9.50 0.96
N GLU A 82 -2.89 9.10 0.13
CA GLU A 82 -2.59 7.71 -0.26
C GLU A 82 -1.44 7.10 0.56
#